data_AF-A0A2T9ZMV5-F1
#
_entry.id   AF-A0A2T9ZMV5-F1
#
_cell.length_a   1.000
_cell.length_b   1.000
_cell.length_c   1.000
_cell.angle_alpha   90.00
_cell.angle_beta   90.00
_cell.angle_gamma   90.00
#
_symmetry.space_group_name_H-M   'P 1'
#
loop_
_entity.id
_entity.type
_entity.pdbx_description
1 polymer ?
#
loop_
_entity_poly.entity_id
_entity_poly.type
_entity_poly.pdbx_seq_one_letter_code
_entity_poly.pdbx_strand_id
1 'polypeptide(L)'
;MWWNSRRLVWLNIMVNRNSFWLVLLFIPLSLLQHNRSIAETELVIAPLPESLGQWYKPANKRQVWLHTMFALRRELQAIDDYAAEEEPALMQKWSAKFVEHFRKLPEMVPEWRDEIEMDEVLRLETASGSADFKTVRSAVSRLRRNCRNCHREYRALAALKYRSPDFSKIEISDAGGEVKAYGEFMERLSNIVNRIKIASEDQRWSRAVDASASLRNELRGLARSCESCHKDDLSRERILGEASERTLDELAQALVKQQAKTSGRKLGEAAVVICARCHGIHRTMSDSRNFLFD
;
A
#
# COMPACT_ATOMS: atom_id res chain seq x y z
N MET A 1 11.91 48.71 -38.16
CA MET A 1 12.15 48.64 -39.61
C MET A 1 10.98 47.87 -40.20
N TRP A 2 10.09 48.56 -40.94
CA TRP A 2 9.15 48.10 -41.99
C TRP A 2 8.11 47.01 -41.63
N TRP A 3 6.83 47.38 -41.39
CA TRP A 3 5.69 47.60 -42.33
C TRP A 3 4.76 46.35 -42.39
N ASN A 4 3.52 46.42 -41.88
CA ASN A 4 2.24 46.71 -42.60
C ASN A 4 1.63 45.42 -43.23
N SER A 5 0.33 45.09 -43.31
CA SER A 5 -0.95 45.76 -43.08
C SER A 5 -2.09 44.73 -42.94
N ARG A 6 -3.21 45.21 -42.41
CA ARG A 6 -4.58 44.65 -42.31
C ARG A 6 -5.13 44.02 -43.60
N ARG A 7 -6.11 43.10 -43.45
CA ARG A 7 -7.47 43.22 -44.03
C ARG A 7 -8.46 42.19 -43.45
N LEU A 8 -9.52 42.71 -42.84
CA LEU A 8 -10.80 42.01 -42.65
C LEU A 8 -11.49 41.85 -44.01
N VAL A 9 -12.04 40.67 -44.27
CA VAL A 9 -13.06 40.47 -45.30
C VAL A 9 -14.30 39.90 -44.60
N TRP A 10 -15.34 40.72 -44.56
CA TRP A 10 -16.70 40.30 -44.33
C TRP A 10 -17.19 39.61 -45.61
N LEU A 11 -17.64 38.35 -45.51
CA LEU A 11 -18.53 37.77 -46.51
C LEU A 11 -19.85 37.44 -45.84
N ASN A 12 -20.90 37.98 -46.43
CA ASN A 12 -22.28 37.86 -46.03
C ASN A 12 -23.00 37.08 -47.15
N ILE A 13 -24.17 36.52 -46.83
CA ILE A 13 -25.22 36.00 -47.72
C ILE A 13 -25.04 34.53 -48.21
N MET A 14 -25.86 33.61 -47.68
CA MET A 14 -27.07 33.10 -48.36
C MET A 14 -27.70 31.97 -47.54
N VAL A 15 -28.77 32.31 -46.81
CA VAL A 15 -29.72 31.37 -46.23
C VAL A 15 -30.54 30.79 -47.38
N ASN A 16 -30.27 29.55 -47.76
CA ASN A 16 -31.10 28.83 -48.72
C ASN A 16 -32.33 28.26 -48.01
N ARG A 17 -33.48 28.66 -48.53
CA ARG A 17 -34.82 28.48 -47.99
C ARG A 17 -35.47 27.33 -48.75
N ASN A 18 -35.13 26.07 -48.41
CA ASN A 18 -35.84 24.85 -48.87
C ASN A 18 -35.33 23.58 -48.17
N SER A 19 -35.44 23.51 -46.85
CA SER A 19 -35.22 22.25 -46.10
C SER A 19 -36.12 22.21 -44.87
N PHE A 20 -37.43 22.29 -45.09
CA PHE A 20 -38.46 22.23 -44.05
C PHE A 20 -39.43 21.06 -44.33
N TRP A 21 -38.92 19.83 -44.45
CA TRP A 21 -39.79 18.64 -44.56
C TRP A 21 -39.20 17.34 -43.98
N LEU A 22 -38.28 17.44 -42.99
CA LEU A 22 -37.75 16.27 -42.26
C LEU A 22 -37.65 16.54 -40.75
N VAL A 23 -38.69 17.13 -40.17
CA VAL A 23 -38.85 17.23 -38.72
C VAL A 23 -40.16 16.56 -38.37
N LEU A 24 -40.20 15.22 -38.24
CA LEU A 24 -41.29 14.47 -37.58
C LEU A 24 -41.04 12.95 -37.49
N LEU A 25 -39.81 12.48 -37.29
CA LEU A 25 -39.55 11.04 -37.11
C LEU A 25 -38.31 10.71 -36.27
N PHE A 26 -38.08 11.46 -35.16
CA PHE A 26 -36.93 11.19 -34.27
C PHE A 26 -37.19 11.36 -32.77
N ILE A 27 -38.41 11.07 -32.30
CA ILE A 27 -38.66 10.77 -30.87
C ILE A 27 -39.72 9.65 -30.86
N PRO A 28 -39.34 8.39 -30.52
CA PRO A 28 -39.04 8.06 -29.14
C PRO A 28 -37.88 7.07 -29.02
N LEU A 29 -36.64 7.56 -28.95
CA LEU A 29 -35.50 6.75 -28.50
C LEU A 29 -34.72 7.46 -27.39
N SER A 30 -35.44 8.19 -26.54
CA SER A 30 -34.90 8.91 -25.38
C SER A 30 -35.53 8.45 -24.05
N LEU A 31 -36.41 7.44 -24.08
CA LEU A 31 -36.95 6.77 -22.88
C LEU A 31 -36.29 5.42 -22.58
N LEU A 32 -35.25 5.04 -23.33
CA LEU A 32 -34.35 3.92 -23.03
C LEU A 32 -33.03 4.42 -22.42
N GLN A 33 -33.06 5.51 -21.64
CA GLN A 33 -32.09 5.60 -20.55
C GLN A 33 -32.50 4.55 -19.53
N HIS A 34 -31.99 3.34 -19.74
CA HIS A 34 -31.88 2.34 -18.71
C HIS A 34 -31.39 3.05 -17.45
N ASN A 35 -32.23 3.11 -16.42
CA ASN A 35 -31.79 3.02 -15.05
C ASN A 35 -30.93 1.75 -14.94
N ARG A 36 -29.68 1.82 -15.38
CA ARG A 36 -28.64 0.98 -14.81
C ARG A 36 -28.48 1.54 -13.42
N SER A 37 -29.28 1.01 -12.47
CA SER A 37 -28.82 1.05 -11.10
C SER A 37 -27.41 0.48 -11.15
N ILE A 38 -26.42 1.27 -10.76
CA ILE A 38 -25.14 0.72 -10.38
C ILE A 38 -25.52 -0.19 -9.22
N ALA A 39 -25.56 -1.51 -9.46
CA ALA A 39 -25.66 -2.46 -8.39
C ALA A 39 -24.43 -2.20 -7.52
N GLU A 40 -24.66 -1.52 -6.40
CA GLU A 40 -23.64 -1.23 -5.42
C GLU A 40 -23.15 -2.59 -4.93
N THR A 41 -22.00 -3.01 -5.45
CA THR A 41 -21.40 -4.27 -5.03
C THR A 41 -20.82 -3.99 -3.66
N GLU A 42 -21.62 -4.24 -2.62
CA GLU A 42 -21.17 -4.14 -1.24
C GLU A 42 -20.05 -5.16 -1.04
N LEU A 43 -18.83 -4.66 -0.91
CA LEU A 43 -17.66 -5.50 -0.72
C LEU A 43 -17.58 -5.85 0.77
N VAL A 44 -18.17 -6.99 1.13
CA VAL A 44 -18.11 -7.51 2.50
C VAL A 44 -16.68 -7.95 2.80
N ILE A 45 -16.04 -7.27 3.75
CA ILE A 45 -14.71 -7.62 4.23
C ILE A 45 -14.85 -8.79 5.22
N ALA A 46 -14.27 -9.94 4.87
CA ALA A 46 -14.32 -11.11 5.75
C ALA A 46 -13.53 -10.83 7.05
N PRO A 47 -14.14 -11.04 8.23
CA PRO A 47 -13.43 -10.83 9.49
C PRO A 47 -12.28 -11.82 9.62
N LEU A 48 -11.16 -11.35 10.15
CA LEU A 48 -10.04 -12.23 10.49
C LEU A 48 -10.33 -12.96 11.80
N PRO A 49 -10.12 -14.29 11.87
CA PRO A 49 -10.21 -15.03 13.12
C PRO A 49 -9.28 -14.46 14.18
N GLU A 50 -9.74 -14.40 15.43
CA GLU A 50 -8.93 -13.89 16.55
C GLU A 50 -7.73 -14.80 16.82
N SER A 51 -7.93 -16.12 16.67
CA SER A 51 -6.89 -17.14 16.83
C SER A 51 -5.68 -16.91 15.92
N LEU A 52 -5.85 -16.23 14.79
CA LEU A 52 -4.77 -15.90 13.87
C LEU A 52 -3.73 -14.98 14.53
N GLY A 53 -4.16 -14.05 15.39
CA GLY A 53 -3.30 -13.01 15.97
C GLY A 53 -2.16 -13.54 16.82
N GLN A 54 -2.35 -14.68 17.50
CA GLN A 54 -1.32 -15.30 18.34
C GLN A 54 -0.07 -15.73 17.56
N TRP A 55 -0.17 -15.86 16.24
CA TRP A 55 0.92 -16.29 15.36
C TRP A 55 1.73 -15.15 14.77
N TYR A 56 1.38 -13.91 15.10
CA TYR A 56 2.06 -12.69 14.67
C TYR A 56 2.75 -12.03 15.85
N LYS A 57 3.66 -11.10 15.55
CA LYS A 57 4.28 -10.28 16.60
C LYS A 57 3.23 -9.34 17.20
N PRO A 58 3.32 -9.01 18.51
CA PRO A 58 4.39 -9.39 19.44
C PRO A 58 4.27 -10.79 20.05
N ALA A 59 3.10 -11.44 19.99
CA ALA A 59 2.83 -12.73 20.63
C ALA A 59 3.77 -13.85 20.14
N ASN A 60 4.00 -13.95 18.82
CA ASN A 60 4.87 -14.95 18.22
C ASN A 60 6.20 -14.35 17.72
N LYS A 61 7.25 -14.47 18.54
CA LYS A 61 8.58 -13.96 18.16
C LYS A 61 9.19 -14.72 16.97
N ARG A 62 8.87 -16.01 16.82
CA ARG A 62 9.44 -16.92 15.81
C ARG A 62 8.74 -16.93 14.46
N GLN A 63 7.66 -16.15 14.30
CA GLN A 63 6.83 -16.08 13.09
C GLN A 63 6.41 -17.46 12.56
N VAL A 64 5.96 -18.36 13.44
CA VAL A 64 5.67 -19.76 13.11
C VAL A 64 4.72 -19.87 11.92
N TRP A 65 3.62 -19.10 11.89
CA TRP A 65 2.68 -19.07 10.76
C TRP A 65 3.36 -18.75 9.44
N LEU A 66 4.23 -17.72 9.40
CA LEU A 66 4.94 -17.35 8.18
C LEU A 66 5.87 -18.48 7.70
N HIS A 67 6.59 -19.12 8.62
CA HIS A 67 7.45 -20.25 8.28
C HIS A 67 6.65 -21.46 7.78
N THR A 68 5.49 -21.76 8.36
CA THR A 68 4.57 -22.79 7.87
C THR A 68 4.13 -22.48 6.43
N MET A 69 3.71 -21.24 6.13
CA MET A 69 3.33 -20.85 4.77
C MET A 69 4.48 -20.99 3.77
N PHE A 70 5.71 -20.67 4.17
CA PHE A 70 6.91 -20.87 3.32
C PHE A 70 7.26 -22.35 3.13
N ALA A 71 7.09 -23.18 4.16
CA ALA A 71 7.28 -24.62 4.06
C ALA A 71 6.28 -25.22 3.06
N LEU A 72 4.99 -24.95 3.25
CA LEU A 72 3.91 -25.42 2.38
C LEU A 72 4.12 -25.04 0.91
N ARG A 73 4.49 -23.78 0.64
CA ARG A 73 4.80 -23.33 -0.73
C ARG A 73 5.92 -24.16 -1.35
N ARG A 74 7.01 -24.38 -0.62
CA ARG A 74 8.20 -25.09 -1.10
C ARG A 74 7.92 -26.57 -1.32
N GLU A 75 7.21 -27.19 -0.38
CA GLU A 75 6.85 -28.60 -0.43
C GLU A 75 5.89 -28.87 -1.59
N LEU A 76 4.87 -28.03 -1.76
CA LEU A 76 3.92 -28.15 -2.88
C LEU A 76 4.58 -27.91 -4.25
N GLN A 77 5.63 -27.09 -4.31
CA GLN A 77 6.45 -26.93 -5.51
C GLN A 77 7.26 -28.20 -5.78
N ALA A 78 8.00 -28.70 -4.78
CA ALA A 78 8.81 -29.90 -4.93
C ALA A 78 7.99 -31.13 -5.34
N ILE A 79 6.78 -31.30 -4.82
CA ILE A 79 5.88 -32.38 -5.23
C ILE A 79 5.55 -32.29 -6.72
N ASP A 80 5.26 -31.09 -7.23
CA ASP A 80 4.94 -30.87 -8.64
C ASP A 80 6.14 -31.15 -9.54
N ASP A 81 7.31 -30.66 -9.15
CA ASP A 81 8.57 -30.87 -9.88
C ASP A 81 8.89 -32.38 -9.97
N TYR A 82 8.90 -33.10 -8.83
CA TYR A 82 9.22 -34.53 -8.83
C TYR A 82 8.11 -35.42 -9.40
N ALA A 83 6.85 -34.98 -9.40
CA ALA A 83 5.79 -35.67 -10.12
C ALA A 83 5.86 -35.47 -11.64
N ALA A 84 6.52 -34.41 -12.11
CA ALA A 84 6.79 -34.19 -13.53
C ALA A 84 8.03 -34.98 -14.01
N GLU A 85 9.03 -35.13 -13.14
CA GLU A 85 10.23 -35.93 -13.37
C GLU A 85 10.01 -37.44 -13.14
N GLU A 86 8.84 -37.83 -12.64
CA GLU A 86 8.50 -39.21 -12.27
C GLU A 86 9.48 -39.81 -11.24
N GLU A 87 9.89 -39.01 -10.25
CA GLU A 87 10.82 -39.37 -9.17
C GLU A 87 10.05 -39.75 -7.88
N PRO A 88 9.63 -41.02 -7.70
CA PRO A 88 8.65 -41.39 -6.68
C PRO A 88 9.17 -41.18 -5.25
N ALA A 89 10.43 -41.49 -4.98
CA ALA A 89 11.00 -41.37 -3.63
C ALA A 89 11.07 -39.91 -3.17
N LEU A 90 11.45 -38.99 -4.05
CA LEU A 90 11.51 -37.56 -3.75
C LEU A 90 10.11 -36.97 -3.64
N MET A 91 9.21 -37.30 -4.58
CA MET A 91 7.81 -36.90 -4.52
C MET A 91 7.16 -37.34 -3.20
N GLN A 92 7.31 -38.60 -2.79
CA GLN A 92 6.77 -39.13 -1.54
C GLN A 92 7.32 -38.40 -0.31
N LYS A 93 8.64 -38.18 -0.25
CA LYS A 93 9.29 -37.44 0.83
C LYS A 93 8.70 -36.03 1.00
N TRP A 94 8.49 -35.32 -0.11
CA TRP A 94 7.94 -33.96 -0.07
C TRP A 94 6.44 -33.93 0.18
N SER A 95 5.69 -34.91 -0.34
CA SER A 95 4.26 -35.12 -0.01
C SER A 95 4.06 -35.34 1.49
N ALA A 96 4.86 -36.20 2.13
CA ALA A 96 4.76 -36.45 3.56
C ALA A 96 4.95 -35.17 4.39
N LYS A 97 5.94 -34.33 4.04
CA LYS A 97 6.17 -33.04 4.72
C LYS A 97 5.01 -32.06 4.51
N PHE A 98 4.52 -31.95 3.27
CA PHE A 98 3.38 -31.09 2.96
C PHE A 98 2.15 -31.50 3.78
N VAL A 99 1.83 -32.79 3.78
CA VAL A 99 0.69 -33.35 4.51
C VAL A 99 0.82 -33.05 6.00
N GLU A 100 2.01 -33.25 6.59
CA GLU A 100 2.26 -32.94 8.00
C GLU A 100 2.00 -31.46 8.32
N HIS A 101 2.55 -30.53 7.52
CA HIS A 101 2.37 -29.10 7.77
C HIS A 101 0.94 -28.62 7.49
N PHE A 102 0.29 -29.15 6.45
CA PHE A 102 -1.03 -28.71 6.04
C PHE A 102 -2.09 -29.12 7.06
N ARG A 103 -1.94 -30.33 7.65
CA ARG A 103 -2.80 -30.82 8.74
C ARG A 103 -2.75 -29.95 10.00
N LYS A 104 -1.67 -29.19 10.23
CA LYS A 104 -1.56 -28.27 11.38
C LYS A 104 -2.35 -26.97 11.18
N LEU A 105 -2.72 -26.60 9.95
CA LEU A 105 -3.46 -25.36 9.69
C LEU A 105 -4.77 -25.23 10.48
N PRO A 106 -5.68 -26.23 10.50
CA PRO A 106 -6.89 -26.18 11.32
C PRO A 106 -6.66 -26.31 12.83
N GLU A 107 -5.43 -26.60 13.27
CA GLU A 107 -5.05 -26.51 14.69
C GLU A 107 -4.57 -25.10 15.02
N MET A 108 -3.84 -24.47 14.08
CA MET A 108 -3.34 -23.11 14.23
C MET A 108 -4.46 -22.08 14.16
N VAL A 109 -5.40 -22.25 13.24
CA VAL A 109 -6.56 -21.37 13.05
C VAL A 109 -7.82 -22.24 12.93
N PRO A 110 -8.41 -22.67 14.06
CA PRO A 110 -9.55 -23.60 14.08
C PRO A 110 -10.75 -23.14 13.25
N GLU A 111 -10.97 -21.84 13.15
CA GLU A 111 -12.05 -21.20 12.41
C GLU A 111 -11.97 -21.44 10.89
N TRP A 112 -10.82 -21.88 10.37
CA TRP A 112 -10.63 -22.22 8.95
C TRP A 112 -10.74 -23.71 8.65
N ARG A 113 -11.15 -24.54 9.62
CA ARG A 113 -11.26 -25.99 9.41
C ARG A 113 -12.11 -26.36 8.19
N ASP A 114 -13.23 -25.66 7.99
CA ASP A 114 -14.15 -25.92 6.88
C ASP A 114 -13.71 -25.27 5.56
N GLU A 115 -12.79 -24.30 5.61
CA GLU A 115 -12.21 -23.64 4.43
C GLU A 115 -11.04 -24.44 3.84
N ILE A 116 -10.53 -25.42 4.57
CA ILE A 116 -9.34 -26.19 4.22
C ILE A 116 -9.77 -27.53 3.59
N GLU A 117 -9.34 -27.77 2.35
CA GLU A 117 -9.67 -29.00 1.60
C GLU A 117 -8.87 -30.22 2.08
N MET A 118 -9.19 -30.74 3.27
CA MET A 118 -8.51 -31.90 3.88
C MET A 118 -8.63 -33.18 3.05
N ASP A 119 -9.71 -33.35 2.30
CA ASP A 119 -9.90 -34.50 1.41
C ASP A 119 -8.87 -34.52 0.26
N GLU A 120 -8.48 -33.35 -0.26
CA GLU A 120 -7.44 -33.28 -1.30
C GLU A 120 -6.04 -33.59 -0.74
N VAL A 121 -5.80 -33.34 0.55
CA VAL A 121 -4.57 -33.75 1.25
C VAL A 121 -4.51 -35.27 1.38
N LEU A 122 -5.61 -35.91 1.78
CA LEU A 122 -5.70 -37.37 1.86
C LEU A 122 -5.52 -38.02 0.47
N ARG A 123 -6.12 -37.41 -0.55
CA ARG A 123 -5.95 -37.84 -1.94
C ARG A 123 -4.50 -37.73 -2.41
N LEU A 124 -3.82 -36.63 -2.07
CA LEU A 124 -2.39 -36.45 -2.35
C LEU A 124 -1.54 -37.50 -1.64
N GLU A 125 -1.77 -37.73 -0.35
CA GLU A 125 -1.05 -38.72 0.46
C GLU A 125 -1.17 -40.11 -0.16
N THR A 126 -2.40 -40.54 -0.46
CA THR A 126 -2.70 -41.84 -1.08
C THR A 126 -2.02 -41.99 -2.44
N ALA A 127 -2.20 -41.01 -3.33
CA ALA A 127 -1.64 -41.04 -4.68
C ALA A 127 -0.11 -41.01 -4.67
N SER A 128 0.50 -40.29 -3.71
CA SER A 128 1.95 -40.29 -3.58
C SER A 128 2.48 -41.66 -3.16
N GLY A 129 1.79 -42.36 -2.26
CA GLY A 129 2.16 -43.70 -1.80
C GLY A 129 2.12 -44.76 -2.89
N SER A 130 1.20 -44.63 -3.85
CA SER A 130 1.08 -45.54 -5.01
C SER A 130 1.84 -45.09 -6.26
N ALA A 131 2.62 -44.00 -6.17
CA ALA A 131 3.28 -43.36 -7.32
C ALA A 131 2.33 -43.03 -8.48
N ASP A 132 1.07 -42.70 -8.19
CA ASP A 132 0.10 -42.21 -9.18
C ASP A 132 0.37 -40.73 -9.49
N PHE A 133 1.35 -40.49 -10.36
CA PHE A 133 1.77 -39.15 -10.75
C PHE A 133 0.63 -38.30 -11.34
N LYS A 134 -0.32 -38.93 -12.05
CA LYS A 134 -1.46 -38.22 -12.64
C LYS A 134 -2.37 -37.68 -11.54
N THR A 135 -2.70 -38.51 -10.55
CA THR A 135 -3.54 -38.08 -9.43
C THR A 135 -2.81 -37.09 -8.54
N VAL A 136 -1.51 -37.26 -8.30
CA VAL A 136 -0.68 -36.28 -7.57
C VAL A 136 -0.77 -34.89 -8.22
N ARG A 137 -0.51 -34.78 -9.53
CA ARG A 137 -0.61 -33.50 -10.26
C ARG A 137 -2.00 -32.87 -10.16
N SER A 138 -3.07 -33.68 -10.24
CA SER A 138 -4.44 -33.21 -10.06
C SER A 138 -4.71 -32.69 -8.64
N ALA A 139 -4.25 -33.40 -7.61
CA ALA A 139 -4.42 -33.01 -6.21
C ALA A 139 -3.64 -31.72 -5.89
N VAL A 140 -2.39 -31.63 -6.35
CA VAL A 140 -1.57 -30.40 -6.26
C VAL A 140 -2.29 -29.22 -6.90
N SER A 141 -2.87 -29.39 -8.09
CA SER A 141 -3.63 -28.34 -8.78
C SER A 141 -4.83 -27.83 -7.96
N ARG A 142 -5.53 -28.74 -7.27
CA ARG A 142 -6.65 -28.42 -6.38
C ARG A 142 -6.20 -27.72 -5.11
N LEU A 143 -5.20 -28.25 -4.41
CA LEU A 143 -4.60 -27.62 -3.23
C LEU A 143 -4.08 -26.21 -3.54
N ARG A 144 -3.45 -26.00 -4.70
CA ARG A 144 -3.05 -24.66 -5.15
C ARG A 144 -4.22 -23.70 -5.30
N ARG A 145 -5.42 -24.17 -5.70
CA ARG A 145 -6.64 -23.33 -5.73
C ARG A 145 -7.12 -23.00 -4.33
N ASN A 146 -7.18 -23.99 -3.43
CA ASN A 146 -7.53 -23.77 -2.03
C ASN A 146 -6.62 -22.71 -1.38
N CYS A 147 -5.29 -22.82 -1.54
CA CYS A 147 -4.34 -21.81 -1.05
C CYS A 147 -4.60 -20.43 -1.64
N ARG A 148 -4.94 -20.33 -2.93
CA ARG A 148 -5.23 -19.04 -3.58
C ARG A 148 -6.53 -18.40 -3.10
N ASN A 149 -7.55 -19.20 -2.78
CA ASN A 149 -8.82 -18.68 -2.28
C ASN A 149 -8.63 -18.06 -0.90
N CYS A 150 -8.08 -18.82 0.06
CA CYS A 150 -7.74 -18.30 1.39
C CYS A 150 -6.81 -17.07 1.31
N HIS A 151 -5.79 -17.09 0.43
CA HIS A 151 -4.91 -15.93 0.26
C HIS A 151 -5.59 -14.71 -0.37
N ARG A 152 -6.60 -14.90 -1.22
CA ARG A 152 -7.35 -13.79 -1.83
C ARG A 152 -8.17 -13.07 -0.79
N GLU A 153 -8.77 -13.82 0.12
CA GLU A 153 -9.69 -13.30 1.12
C GLU A 153 -8.95 -12.70 2.32
N TYR A 154 -7.97 -13.42 2.88
CA TYR A 154 -7.45 -13.07 4.20
C TYR A 154 -6.04 -12.48 4.21
N ARG A 155 -5.21 -12.75 3.19
CA ARG A 155 -3.77 -12.42 3.26
C ARG A 155 -3.51 -10.92 3.37
N ALA A 156 -4.24 -10.11 2.61
CA ALA A 156 -4.08 -8.66 2.62
C ALA A 156 -4.53 -8.07 3.96
N LEU A 157 -5.68 -8.52 4.45
CA LEU A 157 -6.22 -8.11 5.75
C LEU A 157 -5.29 -8.51 6.89
N ALA A 158 -4.77 -9.74 6.89
CA ALA A 158 -3.86 -10.21 7.93
C ALA A 158 -2.53 -9.44 7.91
N ALA A 159 -2.01 -9.11 6.72
CA ALA A 159 -0.84 -8.25 6.60
C ALA A 159 -1.12 -6.84 7.14
N LEU A 160 -2.28 -6.26 6.82
CA LEU A 160 -2.67 -4.94 7.29
C LEU A 160 -2.87 -4.89 8.81
N LYS A 161 -3.56 -5.88 9.39
CA LYS A 161 -3.83 -5.92 10.84
C LYS A 161 -2.57 -6.13 11.67
N TYR A 162 -1.70 -7.06 11.24
CA TYR A 162 -0.62 -7.58 12.07
C TYR A 162 0.80 -7.19 11.61
N ARG A 163 0.95 -6.52 10.47
CA ARG A 163 2.27 -6.06 9.96
C ARG A 163 2.32 -4.58 9.61
N SER A 164 1.20 -3.87 9.60
CA SER A 164 1.22 -2.40 9.51
C SER A 164 1.71 -1.79 10.82
N PRO A 165 2.35 -0.61 10.76
CA PRO A 165 2.72 0.12 11.97
C PRO A 165 1.47 0.57 12.73
N ASP A 166 1.57 0.56 14.05
CA ASP A 166 0.65 1.18 14.98
C ASP A 166 1.39 2.30 15.72
N PHE A 167 1.01 3.55 15.42
CA PHE A 167 1.65 4.75 15.98
C PHE A 167 1.02 5.21 17.29
N SER A 168 -0.06 4.57 17.78
CA SER A 168 -0.81 5.00 18.97
C SER A 168 0.04 5.04 20.25
N LYS A 169 1.12 4.24 20.30
CA LYS A 169 2.03 4.13 21.44
C LYS A 169 3.40 4.77 21.19
N ILE A 170 3.56 5.46 20.05
CA ILE A 170 4.83 6.11 19.72
C ILE A 170 4.81 7.53 20.27
N GLU A 171 5.84 7.84 21.05
CA GLU A 171 6.09 9.16 21.59
C GLU A 171 7.37 9.73 20.97
N ILE A 172 7.37 11.04 20.73
CA ILE A 172 8.50 11.74 20.12
C ILE A 172 8.87 12.91 21.02
N SER A 173 10.15 12.98 21.39
CA SER A 173 10.73 14.14 22.05
C SER A 173 11.10 15.20 21.01
N ASP A 174 10.49 16.37 21.13
CA ASP A 174 10.75 17.52 20.27
C ASP A 174 12.13 18.15 20.54
N ALA A 175 12.48 19.19 19.78
CA ALA A 175 13.76 19.87 19.92
C ALA A 175 13.95 20.57 21.29
N GLY A 176 12.86 20.86 22.01
CA GLY A 176 12.87 21.44 23.35
C GLY A 176 12.89 20.40 24.47
N GLY A 177 12.82 19.10 24.12
CA GLY A 177 12.77 18.00 25.09
C GLY A 177 11.37 17.63 25.55
N GLU A 178 10.31 18.31 25.07
CA GLU A 178 8.94 17.92 25.38
C GLU A 178 8.56 16.63 24.64
N VAL A 179 7.97 15.69 25.36
CA VAL A 179 7.46 14.45 24.80
C VAL A 179 6.04 14.69 24.29
N LYS A 180 5.78 14.31 23.03
CA LYS A 180 4.46 14.45 22.39
C LYS A 180 4.03 13.12 21.79
N ALA A 181 2.73 12.90 21.74
CA ALA A 181 2.17 11.77 21.01
C ALA A 181 2.48 11.93 19.51
N TYR A 182 2.65 10.81 18.79
CA TYR A 182 2.99 10.82 17.36
C TYR A 182 2.07 11.70 16.52
N GLY A 183 0.75 11.62 16.75
CA GLY A 183 -0.25 12.41 16.01
C GLY A 183 -0.07 13.92 16.20
N GLU A 184 0.13 14.37 17.44
CA GLU A 184 0.38 15.78 17.77
C GLU A 184 1.69 16.26 17.15
N PHE A 185 2.72 15.41 17.13
CA PHE A 185 4.00 15.73 16.48
C PHE A 185 3.86 15.89 14.97
N MET A 186 3.08 15.03 14.29
CA MET A 186 2.79 15.16 12.86
C MET A 186 2.00 16.43 12.53
N GLU A 187 1.03 16.80 13.37
CA GLU A 187 0.30 18.07 13.22
C GLU A 187 1.24 19.28 13.34
N ARG A 188 2.16 19.24 14.31
CA ARG A 188 3.18 20.28 14.48
C ARG A 188 4.09 20.42 13.25
N LEU A 189 4.54 19.32 12.65
CA LEU A 189 5.31 19.32 11.40
C LEU A 189 4.53 19.98 10.25
N SER A 190 3.25 19.62 10.09
CA SER A 190 2.36 20.22 9.09
C SER A 190 2.25 21.74 9.27
N ASN A 191 2.06 22.19 10.51
CA ASN A 191 1.98 23.61 10.86
C ASN A 191 3.27 24.37 10.55
N ILE A 192 4.44 23.75 10.75
CA ILE A 192 5.73 24.35 10.40
C ILE A 192 5.87 24.51 8.87
N VAL A 193 5.54 23.48 8.10
CA VAL A 193 5.59 23.55 6.63
C VAL A 193 4.70 24.68 6.11
N ASN A 194 3.47 24.77 6.63
CA ASN A 194 2.54 25.85 6.30
C ASN A 194 3.10 27.22 6.71
N ARG A 195 3.75 27.33 7.87
CA ARG A 195 4.38 28.57 8.33
C ARG A 195 5.49 29.05 7.41
N ILE A 196 6.33 28.14 6.88
CA ILE A 196 7.36 28.50 5.88
C ILE A 196 6.69 29.08 4.64
N LYS A 197 5.65 28.39 4.12
CA LYS A 197 4.91 28.82 2.93
C LYS A 197 4.29 30.20 3.12
N ILE A 198 3.45 30.37 4.12
CA ILE A 198 2.76 31.62 4.44
C ILE A 198 3.76 32.76 4.64
N ALA A 199 4.78 32.57 5.48
CA ALA A 199 5.77 33.61 5.76
C ALA A 199 6.58 33.99 4.51
N SER A 200 6.90 33.05 3.64
CA SER A 200 7.61 33.33 2.39
C SER A 200 6.74 34.08 1.37
N GLU A 201 5.44 33.78 1.30
CA GLU A 201 4.49 34.49 0.43
C GLU A 201 4.25 35.92 0.91
N ASP A 202 4.15 36.10 2.23
CA ASP A 202 3.99 37.41 2.87
C ASP A 202 5.31 38.20 3.01
N GLN A 203 6.40 37.73 2.38
CA GLN A 203 7.73 38.35 2.42
C GLN A 203 8.30 38.53 3.85
N ARG A 204 7.81 37.75 4.81
CA ARG A 204 8.30 37.68 6.20
C ARG A 204 9.50 36.72 6.29
N TRP A 205 10.57 37.03 5.56
CA TRP A 205 11.71 36.13 5.35
C TRP A 205 12.38 35.61 6.62
N SER A 206 12.58 36.46 7.63
CA SER A 206 13.14 36.02 8.93
C SER A 206 12.30 34.90 9.55
N ARG A 207 10.97 35.05 9.57
CA ARG A 207 10.07 34.02 10.12
C ARG A 207 10.10 32.73 9.31
N ALA A 208 10.27 32.85 7.98
CA ALA A 208 10.37 31.68 7.11
C ALA A 208 11.71 30.92 7.34
N VAL A 209 12.81 31.64 7.53
CA VAL A 209 14.12 31.07 7.88
C VAL A 209 14.04 30.35 9.23
N ASP A 210 13.47 31.00 10.25
CA ASP A 210 13.29 30.39 11.58
C ASP A 210 12.44 29.11 11.51
N ALA A 211 11.31 29.16 10.78
CA ALA A 211 10.45 27.99 10.59
C ALA A 211 11.16 26.86 9.82
N SER A 212 12.01 27.18 8.84
CA SER A 212 12.81 26.18 8.11
C SER A 212 13.85 25.52 9.01
N ALA A 213 14.48 26.28 9.92
CA ALA A 213 15.39 25.72 10.91
C ALA A 213 14.64 24.81 11.90
N SER A 214 13.45 25.23 12.37
CA SER A 214 12.57 24.39 13.18
C SER A 214 12.20 23.09 12.46
N LEU A 215 11.79 23.15 11.19
CA LEU A 215 11.43 21.95 10.41
C LEU A 215 12.55 20.92 10.42
N ARG A 216 13.79 21.36 10.15
CA ARG A 216 14.96 20.49 10.16
C ARG A 216 15.17 19.83 11.53
N ASN A 217 15.09 20.60 12.61
CA ASN A 217 15.28 20.07 13.96
C ASN A 217 14.21 19.05 14.33
N GLU A 218 12.94 19.31 13.98
CA GLU A 218 11.85 18.37 14.24
C GLU A 218 11.96 17.09 13.40
N LEU A 219 12.37 17.20 12.13
CA LEU A 219 12.62 16.01 11.30
C LEU A 219 13.74 15.15 11.87
N ARG A 220 14.78 15.76 12.46
CA ARG A 220 15.84 15.03 13.18
C ARG A 220 15.32 14.41 14.48
N GLY A 221 14.44 15.11 15.20
CA GLY A 221 13.73 14.58 16.36
C GLY A 221 12.90 13.34 16.02
N LEU A 222 12.12 13.43 14.93
CA LEU A 222 11.33 12.34 14.37
C LEU A 222 12.19 11.15 13.95
N ALA A 223 13.38 11.39 13.37
CA ALA A 223 14.28 10.32 12.91
C ALA A 223 14.64 9.31 14.01
N ARG A 224 14.63 9.72 15.28
CA ARG A 224 14.89 8.85 16.43
C ARG A 224 13.76 7.84 16.68
N SER A 225 12.51 8.19 16.35
CA SER A 225 11.38 7.27 16.53
C SER A 225 11.37 6.13 15.53
N CYS A 226 12.13 6.23 14.42
CA CYS A 226 12.27 5.15 13.45
C CYS A 226 12.80 3.86 14.09
N GLU A 227 13.66 3.96 15.12
CA GLU A 227 14.27 2.83 15.82
C GLU A 227 13.25 2.00 16.62
N SER A 228 12.06 2.55 16.91
CA SER A 228 10.98 1.80 17.55
C SER A 228 10.47 0.64 16.70
N CYS A 229 10.66 0.71 15.38
CA CYS A 229 10.16 -0.26 14.40
C CYS A 229 11.26 -0.82 13.48
N HIS A 230 12.26 -0.02 13.12
CA HIS A 230 13.35 -0.39 12.24
C HIS A 230 14.62 -0.72 13.05
N LYS A 231 15.32 -1.78 12.63
CA LYS A 231 16.57 -2.22 13.28
C LYS A 231 17.83 -1.74 12.55
N ASP A 232 17.66 -1.14 11.38
CA ASP A 232 18.72 -0.68 10.51
C ASP A 232 18.55 0.81 10.20
N ASP A 233 19.69 1.45 9.92
CA ASP A 233 19.73 2.85 9.53
C ASP A 233 19.27 3.09 8.08
N LEU A 234 19.22 2.05 7.24
CA LEU A 234 18.87 2.17 5.82
C LEU A 234 17.46 2.73 5.64
N SER A 235 16.54 2.32 6.52
CA SER A 235 15.16 2.79 6.52
C SER A 235 15.07 4.30 6.78
N ARG A 236 15.87 4.80 7.75
CA ARG A 236 15.99 6.23 8.05
C ARG A 236 16.68 6.98 6.91
N GLU A 237 17.80 6.48 6.42
CA GLU A 237 18.60 7.11 5.35
C GLU A 237 17.79 7.29 4.05
N ARG A 238 16.93 6.33 3.70
CA ARG A 238 16.10 6.42 2.49
C ARG A 238 15.13 7.62 2.50
N ILE A 239 14.72 8.10 3.66
CA ILE A 239 13.73 9.17 3.82
C ILE A 239 14.38 10.45 4.33
N LEU A 240 15.25 10.36 5.32
CA LEU A 240 15.87 11.50 6.03
C LEU A 240 17.38 11.58 5.81
N GLY A 241 17.90 10.93 4.77
CA GLY A 241 19.32 10.92 4.42
C GLY A 241 19.79 12.12 3.60
N GLU A 242 20.93 11.96 2.93
CA GLU A 242 21.66 13.05 2.25
C GLU A 242 20.80 13.86 1.27
N ALA A 243 19.94 13.19 0.49
CA ALA A 243 19.06 13.86 -0.48
C ALA A 243 18.08 14.83 0.21
N SER A 244 17.54 14.43 1.36
CA SER A 244 16.60 15.23 2.13
C SER A 244 17.31 16.38 2.82
N GLU A 245 18.48 16.15 3.43
CA GLU A 245 19.28 17.21 4.06
C GLU A 245 19.72 18.27 3.04
N ARG A 246 20.20 17.87 1.86
CA ARG A 246 20.52 18.78 0.75
C ARG A 246 19.30 19.61 0.31
N THR A 247 18.13 18.99 0.18
CA THR A 247 16.90 19.70 -0.21
C THR A 247 16.53 20.76 0.84
N LEU A 248 16.66 20.42 2.13
CA LEU A 248 16.44 21.35 3.24
C LEU A 248 17.49 22.48 3.25
N ASP A 249 18.75 22.21 2.88
CA ASP A 249 19.81 23.22 2.80
C ASP A 249 19.53 24.21 1.68
N GLU A 250 19.13 23.72 0.50
CA GLU A 250 18.78 24.57 -0.63
C GLU A 250 17.52 25.40 -0.36
N LEU A 251 16.55 24.85 0.37
CA LEU A 251 15.39 25.60 0.87
C LEU A 251 15.85 26.73 1.81
N ALA A 252 16.66 26.42 2.82
CA ALA A 252 17.15 27.41 3.76
C ALA A 252 17.95 28.53 3.07
N GLN A 253 18.82 28.19 2.13
CA GLN A 253 19.58 29.16 1.34
C GLN A 253 18.67 30.05 0.48
N ALA A 254 17.65 29.48 -0.16
CA ALA A 254 16.69 30.24 -0.96
C ALA A 254 15.89 31.24 -0.11
N LEU A 255 15.52 30.84 1.12
CA LEU A 255 14.83 31.70 2.08
C LEU A 255 15.73 32.85 2.56
N VAL A 256 17.00 32.58 2.89
CA VAL A 256 17.98 33.61 3.28
C VAL A 256 18.21 34.61 2.14
N LYS A 257 18.29 34.12 0.90
CA LYS A 257 18.43 34.96 -0.31
C LYS A 257 17.13 35.61 -0.76
N GLN A 258 16.02 35.40 -0.05
CA GLN A 258 14.70 35.97 -0.35
C GLN A 258 14.18 35.62 -1.75
N GLN A 259 14.52 34.42 -2.24
CA GLN A 259 14.19 33.97 -3.59
C GLN A 259 12.84 33.24 -3.63
N ALA A 260 11.73 33.98 -3.64
CA ALA A 260 10.36 33.44 -3.55
C ALA A 260 10.07 32.22 -4.46
N LYS A 261 10.43 32.29 -5.74
CA LYS A 261 10.21 31.19 -6.68
C LYS A 261 11.04 29.95 -6.33
N THR A 262 12.29 30.15 -5.93
CA THR A 262 13.21 29.06 -5.58
C THR A 262 12.81 28.42 -4.26
N SER A 263 12.46 29.21 -3.24
CA SER A 263 12.02 28.70 -1.95
C SER A 263 10.72 27.91 -2.07
N GLY A 264 9.74 28.39 -2.83
CA GLY A 264 8.51 27.65 -3.10
C GLY A 264 8.74 26.31 -3.79
N ARG A 265 9.62 26.29 -4.81
CA ARG A 265 10.01 25.05 -5.49
C ARG A 265 10.70 24.08 -4.54
N LYS A 266 11.66 24.53 -3.73
CA LYS A 266 12.41 23.68 -2.80
C LYS A 266 11.56 23.18 -1.64
N LEU A 267 10.58 23.96 -1.17
CA LEU A 267 9.60 23.49 -0.20
C LEU A 267 8.73 22.36 -0.79
N GLY A 268 8.28 22.51 -2.04
CA GLY A 268 7.55 21.45 -2.75
C GLY A 268 8.39 20.19 -2.96
N GLU A 269 9.66 20.35 -3.32
CA GLU A 269 10.63 19.25 -3.44
C GLU A 269 10.82 18.52 -2.10
N ALA A 270 10.99 19.27 -1.00
CA ALA A 270 11.06 18.71 0.36
C ALA A 270 9.81 17.90 0.72
N ALA A 271 8.62 18.40 0.37
CA ALA A 271 7.37 17.69 0.61
C ALA A 271 7.30 16.34 -0.13
N VAL A 272 7.85 16.25 -1.35
CA VAL A 272 7.88 15.01 -2.12
C VAL A 272 8.94 14.03 -1.58
N VAL A 273 10.16 14.50 -1.35
CA VAL A 273 11.28 13.62 -0.96
C VAL A 273 11.21 13.17 0.49
N ILE A 274 10.52 13.91 1.37
CA ILE A 274 10.34 13.56 2.79
C ILE A 274 8.91 13.12 3.06
N CYS A 275 7.93 14.03 2.96
CA CYS A 275 6.58 13.80 3.46
C CYS A 275 5.85 12.72 2.65
N ALA A 276 5.89 12.78 1.32
CA ALA A 276 5.21 11.79 0.48
C ALA A 276 5.81 10.38 0.64
N ARG A 277 7.12 10.26 0.86
CA ARG A 277 7.77 8.96 1.14
C ARG A 277 7.30 8.37 2.47
N CYS A 278 7.31 9.17 3.55
CA CYS A 278 6.77 8.74 4.84
C CYS A 278 5.31 8.34 4.71
N HIS A 279 4.48 9.17 4.07
CA HIS A 279 3.05 8.92 4.00
C HIS A 279 2.71 7.68 3.17
N GLY A 280 3.37 7.48 2.04
CA GLY A 280 3.12 6.32 1.17
C GLY A 280 3.50 4.99 1.79
N ILE A 281 4.41 4.97 2.76
CA ILE A 281 4.86 3.74 3.44
C ILE A 281 4.13 3.55 4.77
N HIS A 282 4.06 4.60 5.58
CA HIS A 282 3.60 4.51 6.96
C HIS A 282 2.15 4.93 7.14
N ARG A 283 1.79 6.14 6.67
CA ARG A 283 0.47 6.72 6.90
C ARG A 283 -0.61 5.92 6.19
N THR A 284 -0.45 5.62 4.91
CA THR A 284 -1.46 4.85 4.15
C THR A 284 -1.76 3.51 4.82
N MET A 285 -0.73 2.80 5.29
CA MET A 285 -0.88 1.50 5.93
C MET A 285 -1.50 1.61 7.34
N SER A 286 -1.12 2.62 8.12
CA SER A 286 -1.69 2.85 9.46
C SER A 286 -3.13 3.34 9.37
N ASP A 287 -3.43 4.32 8.54
CA ASP A 287 -4.79 4.85 8.33
C ASP A 287 -5.72 3.73 7.85
N SER A 288 -5.26 2.90 6.90
CA SER A 288 -6.03 1.76 6.39
C SER A 288 -6.25 0.69 7.47
N ARG A 289 -5.23 0.43 8.30
CA ARG A 289 -5.36 -0.51 9.43
C ARG A 289 -6.42 -0.01 10.40
N ASN A 290 -6.33 1.25 10.82
CA ASN A 290 -7.24 1.81 11.80
C ASN A 290 -8.67 1.82 11.24
N PHE A 291 -8.87 2.31 10.02
CA PHE A 291 -10.19 2.34 9.37
C PHE A 291 -10.90 0.98 9.33
N LEU A 292 -10.15 -0.12 9.20
CA LEU A 292 -10.73 -1.47 9.09
C LEU A 292 -10.83 -2.24 10.41
N PHE A 293 -10.08 -1.85 11.45
CA PHE A 293 -9.91 -2.69 12.64
C PHE A 293 -10.07 -1.95 13.98
N ASP A 294 -10.11 -0.62 14.00
CA ASP A 294 -10.23 0.22 15.19
C ASP A 294 -11.40 1.21 15.06
#